data_AF-A0A1I7WSL4-F1
#
_entry.id   AF-A0A1I7WSL4-F1
#
_cell.length_a   1.000
_cell.length_b   1.000
_cell.length_c   1.000
_cell.angle_alpha   90.00
_cell.angle_beta   90.00
_cell.angle_gamma   90.00
#
_symmetry.space_group_name_H-M   'P 1'
#
loop_
_entity.id
_entity.type
_entity.pdbx_description
1 polymer ?
#
loop_
_entity_poly.entity_id
_entity_poly.type
_entity_poly.pdbx_seq_one_letter_code
_entity_poly.pdbx_strand_id
1 'polypeptide(L)'
;MGSLFVAPVISLEDCLAAFFSPDRLVGDDMYSCDKCKKLRNGVKTCRVSRLPEVLSIHIKRFRHDSYSSSKMSTRVSFPLMGLDLSPFAASSEDISQFDLCGFVTHEGTTAESGHYLAYCRNEVDGNWYEFDDSTVTKLDSAYVLTKEAYVLFYQKRPSAQCEEARSRIHQMISPEAIIKANSHLYISSEWLLRLNTFSQPGPVSNYDFLCRHGHLLPRRAEHISSLCTPVPAHLGQYLINRFGGGPIVSELHYCLVCSKHWHWLQEKRSAELAMFGEIEESVRAAIYCGFSETLYSFYLPPSLINRAWFQAWERFINESCAEPPPAIDNSPLLTKAADGTIRLKSRVNYIRIARETFLLLQRLYGGGPEVLFNTI
;
A
#
# COMPACT_ATOMS: atom_id res chain seq x y z
N MET A 1 -12.21 -21.35 53.99
CA MET A 1 -11.42 -20.30 53.32
C MET A 1 -11.06 -20.83 51.93
N GLY A 2 -11.84 -20.46 50.92
CA GLY A 2 -11.59 -20.87 49.54
C GLY A 2 -10.59 -19.94 48.90
N SER A 3 -9.44 -20.48 48.50
CA SER A 3 -8.43 -19.78 47.69
C SER A 3 -9.05 -19.38 46.35
N LEU A 4 -9.23 -18.07 46.10
CA LEU A 4 -9.50 -17.56 44.76
C LEU A 4 -8.25 -17.81 43.90
N PHE A 5 -8.27 -18.87 43.11
CA PHE A 5 -7.35 -19.02 41.99
C PHE A 5 -7.73 -17.96 40.95
N VAL A 6 -7.10 -16.78 41.03
CA VAL A 6 -7.09 -15.82 39.94
C VAL A 6 -6.25 -16.46 38.83
N ALA A 7 -6.89 -16.87 37.74
CA ALA A 7 -6.18 -17.34 36.56
C ALA A 7 -5.16 -16.26 36.12
N PRO A 8 -3.91 -16.64 35.78
CA PRO A 8 -2.91 -15.66 35.39
C PRO A 8 -3.37 -14.88 34.15
N VAL A 9 -3.33 -13.55 34.24
CA VAL A 9 -3.62 -12.66 33.11
C VAL A 9 -2.45 -12.79 32.12
N ILE A 10 -2.76 -13.12 30.86
CA ILE A 10 -1.76 -13.19 29.80
C ILE A 10 -1.47 -11.77 29.32
N SER A 11 -0.21 -11.38 29.28
CA SER A 11 0.21 -10.08 28.73
C SER A 11 0.50 -10.15 27.24
N LEU A 12 0.48 -9.00 26.57
CA LEU A 12 0.91 -8.86 25.18
C LEU A 12 2.37 -9.28 25.02
N GLU A 13 3.19 -8.96 26.01
CA GLU A 13 4.60 -9.33 26.12
C GLU A 13 4.78 -10.85 26.18
N ASP A 14 3.91 -11.57 26.90
CA ASP A 14 3.89 -13.04 26.90
C ASP A 14 3.55 -13.59 25.51
N CYS A 15 2.58 -12.99 24.81
CA CYS A 15 2.24 -13.37 23.43
C CYS A 15 3.41 -13.12 22.46
N LEU A 16 4.11 -11.99 22.61
CA LEU A 16 5.29 -11.68 21.81
C LEU A 16 6.44 -12.64 22.12
N ALA A 17 6.70 -12.94 23.39
CA ALA A 17 7.70 -13.92 23.80
C ALA A 17 7.42 -15.31 23.23
N ALA A 18 6.16 -15.74 23.24
CA ALA A 18 5.74 -16.99 22.61
C ALA A 18 5.95 -16.95 21.09
N PHE A 19 5.57 -15.86 20.42
CA PHE A 19 5.73 -15.70 18.97
C PHE A 19 7.19 -15.72 18.51
N PHE A 20 8.11 -15.14 19.29
CA PHE A 20 9.54 -15.10 19.00
C PHE A 20 10.32 -16.26 19.60
N SER A 21 9.65 -17.21 20.26
CA SER A 21 10.29 -18.39 20.82
C SER A 21 10.81 -19.33 19.71
N PRO A 22 11.89 -20.11 19.95
CA PRO A 22 12.39 -21.05 18.95
C PRO A 22 11.40 -22.19 18.65
N ASP A 23 10.96 -22.27 17.39
CA ASP A 23 10.07 -23.32 16.91
C ASP A 23 10.88 -24.54 16.46
N ARG A 24 10.50 -25.73 16.96
CA ARG A 24 11.12 -27.00 16.54
C ARG A 24 10.41 -27.55 15.30
N LEU A 25 11.15 -27.62 14.20
CA LEU A 25 10.70 -28.20 12.93
C LEU A 25 11.00 -29.70 12.94
N VAL A 26 9.98 -30.53 13.14
CA VAL A 26 10.07 -32.00 13.24
C VAL A 26 8.88 -32.67 12.54
N GLY A 27 8.99 -33.96 12.21
CA GLY A 27 7.88 -34.69 11.57
C GLY A 27 7.54 -34.11 10.19
N ASP A 28 6.27 -33.77 9.99
CA ASP A 28 5.79 -33.23 8.70
C ASP A 28 6.33 -31.81 8.41
N ASP A 29 6.78 -31.08 9.44
CA ASP A 29 7.32 -29.72 9.34
C ASP A 29 8.85 -29.66 9.15
N MET A 30 9.50 -30.80 8.87
CA MET A 30 10.96 -30.84 8.72
C MET A 30 11.48 -29.89 7.63
N TYR A 31 12.64 -29.29 7.90
CA TYR A 31 13.32 -28.37 6.98
C TYR A 31 14.06 -29.13 5.87
N SER A 32 13.84 -28.74 4.61
CA SER A 32 14.64 -29.23 3.48
C SER A 32 16.01 -28.56 3.47
N CYS A 33 17.04 -29.29 3.88
CA CYS A 33 18.38 -28.73 4.02
C CYS A 33 19.13 -28.73 2.69
N ASP A 34 19.52 -27.56 2.19
CA ASP A 34 20.27 -27.41 0.94
C ASP A 34 21.64 -28.09 0.94
N LYS A 35 22.28 -28.25 2.10
CA LYS A 35 23.57 -28.93 2.24
C LYS A 35 23.41 -30.46 2.27
N CYS A 36 22.40 -30.95 3.01
CA CYS A 36 22.16 -32.39 3.13
C CYS A 36 21.34 -32.98 1.97
N LYS A 37 20.65 -32.13 1.19
CA LYS A 37 19.70 -32.51 0.14
C LYS A 37 18.60 -33.45 0.62
N LYS A 38 18.14 -33.27 1.88
CA LYS A 38 17.05 -34.04 2.50
C LYS A 38 16.39 -33.30 3.66
N LEU A 39 15.21 -33.78 4.06
CA LEU A 39 14.47 -33.30 5.23
C LEU A 39 15.24 -33.57 6.53
N ARG A 40 15.28 -32.56 7.40
CA ARG A 40 15.97 -32.58 8.68
C ARG A 40 15.16 -31.88 9.76
N ASN A 41 15.32 -32.35 10.99
CA ASN A 41 14.90 -31.58 12.14
C ASN A 41 15.65 -30.25 12.17
N GLY A 42 14.94 -29.18 12.45
CA GLY A 42 15.49 -27.82 12.50
C GLY A 42 14.95 -27.04 13.69
N VAL A 43 15.62 -25.94 14.00
CA VAL A 43 15.08 -24.93 14.91
C VAL A 43 14.92 -23.65 14.11
N LYS A 44 13.71 -23.13 14.06
CA LYS A 44 13.37 -21.86 13.41
C LYS A 44 13.28 -20.79 14.49
N THR A 45 14.03 -19.71 14.32
CA THR A 45 13.94 -18.52 15.17
C THR A 45 13.58 -17.33 14.30
N CYS A 46 12.72 -16.45 14.80
CA CYS A 46 12.37 -15.19 14.14
C CYS A 46 12.80 -14.02 15.03
N ARG A 47 13.16 -12.89 14.42
CA ARG A 47 13.40 -11.61 15.10
C ARG A 47 12.99 -10.47 14.17
N VAL A 48 12.68 -9.32 14.75
CA VAL A 48 12.35 -8.12 13.97
C VAL A 48 13.64 -7.48 13.47
N SER A 49 13.83 -7.44 12.15
CA SER A 49 15.05 -6.87 11.54
C SER A 49 15.11 -5.35 11.64
N ARG A 50 13.97 -4.67 11.54
CA ARG A 50 13.84 -3.22 11.67
C ARG A 50 12.49 -2.89 12.31
N LEU A 51 12.50 -2.08 13.37
CA LEU A 51 11.28 -1.65 14.04
C LEU A 51 10.59 -0.54 13.22
N PRO A 52 9.28 -0.67 12.91
CA PRO A 52 8.55 0.32 12.12
C PRO A 52 8.18 1.56 12.95
N GLU A 53 7.81 2.65 12.29
CA GLU A 53 7.27 3.86 12.96
C GLU A 53 5.86 3.64 13.52
N VAL A 54 5.08 2.77 12.86
CA VAL A 54 3.78 2.28 13.32
C VAL A 54 3.78 0.76 13.24
N LEU A 55 3.57 0.10 14.37
CA LEU A 55 3.51 -1.34 14.52
C LEU A 55 2.06 -1.79 14.64
N SER A 56 1.63 -2.65 13.73
CA SER A 56 0.35 -3.35 13.83
C SER A 56 0.57 -4.75 14.42
N ILE A 57 -0.11 -5.06 15.52
CA ILE A 57 -0.07 -6.37 16.18
C ILE A 57 -1.43 -7.02 16.09
N HIS A 58 -1.51 -8.18 15.44
CA HIS A 58 -2.73 -8.99 15.36
C HIS A 58 -2.67 -10.12 16.40
N ILE A 59 -3.66 -10.16 17.29
CA ILE A 59 -3.87 -11.28 18.21
C ILE A 59 -4.70 -12.35 17.49
N LYS A 60 -4.09 -13.51 17.22
CA LYS A 60 -4.71 -14.64 16.50
C LYS A 60 -5.79 -15.32 17.34
N ARG A 61 -6.98 -14.71 17.41
CA ARG A 61 -8.12 -15.19 18.21
C ARG A 61 -8.93 -16.29 17.53
N PHE A 62 -8.99 -16.31 16.21
CA PHE A 62 -9.83 -17.27 15.49
C PHE A 62 -9.07 -18.55 15.17
N ARG A 63 -9.73 -19.68 15.43
CA ARG A 63 -9.30 -21.01 15.01
C ARG A 63 -10.35 -21.57 14.08
N HIS A 64 -9.87 -22.11 12.97
CA HIS A 64 -10.70 -22.77 11.97
C HIS A 64 -10.24 -24.21 11.85
N ASP A 65 -11.15 -25.11 12.15
CA ASP A 65 -10.99 -26.55 12.04
C ASP A 65 -11.98 -27.03 10.97
N SER A 66 -11.80 -28.25 10.44
CA SER A 66 -12.61 -28.76 9.33
C SER A 66 -14.13 -28.77 9.56
N TYR A 67 -14.57 -28.64 10.82
CA TYR A 67 -15.96 -28.71 11.24
C TYR A 67 -16.43 -27.49 12.07
N SER A 68 -15.52 -26.61 12.50
CA SER A 68 -15.87 -25.55 13.43
C SER A 68 -14.98 -24.31 13.28
N SER A 69 -15.55 -23.15 13.55
CA SER A 69 -14.86 -21.88 13.67
C SER A 69 -15.13 -21.36 15.07
N SER A 70 -14.09 -21.07 15.83
CA SER A 70 -14.22 -20.59 17.21
C SER A 70 -13.31 -19.40 17.50
N LYS A 71 -13.83 -18.45 18.29
CA LYS A 71 -13.06 -17.33 18.82
C LYS A 71 -12.51 -17.67 20.21
N MET A 72 -11.22 -17.48 20.40
CA MET A 72 -10.58 -17.47 21.71
C MET A 72 -10.89 -16.17 22.45
N SER A 73 -11.62 -16.28 23.56
CA SER A 73 -11.99 -15.16 24.44
C SER A 73 -10.96 -14.88 25.54
N THR A 74 -9.78 -15.51 25.49
CA THR A 74 -8.72 -15.28 26.48
C THR A 74 -8.36 -13.81 26.54
N ARG A 75 -8.44 -13.23 27.74
CA ARG A 75 -8.06 -11.85 27.97
C ARG A 75 -6.55 -11.70 27.83
N VAL A 76 -6.14 -10.77 26.96
CA VAL A 76 -4.75 -10.36 26.80
C VAL A 76 -4.66 -8.92 27.27
N SER A 77 -3.89 -8.67 28.33
CA SER A 77 -3.60 -7.29 28.78
C SER A 77 -2.53 -6.68 27.90
N PHE A 78 -2.67 -5.40 27.59
CA PHE A 78 -1.72 -4.66 26.75
C PHE A 78 -1.42 -3.29 27.36
N PRO A 79 -0.17 -2.80 27.29
CA PRO A 79 0.18 -1.49 27.82
C PRO A 79 -0.33 -0.36 26.91
N LEU A 80 -0.90 0.71 27.48
CA LEU A 80 -1.21 1.92 26.71
C LEU A 80 0.06 2.69 26.32
N MET A 81 1.13 2.55 27.11
CA MET A 81 2.39 3.27 26.93
C MET A 81 3.58 2.39 27.26
N GLY A 82 4.69 2.59 26.54
CA GLY A 82 5.99 2.02 26.88
C GLY A 82 6.13 0.54 26.58
N LEU A 83 5.45 0.01 25.56
CA LEU A 83 5.72 -1.35 25.06
C LEU A 83 7.16 -1.41 24.53
N ASP A 84 8.01 -2.21 25.14
CA ASP A 84 9.41 -2.36 24.72
C ASP A 84 9.60 -3.60 23.82
N LEU A 85 10.07 -3.35 22.59
CA LEU A 85 10.37 -4.40 21.61
C LEU A 85 11.86 -4.72 21.50
N SER A 86 12.71 -4.11 22.34
CA SER A 86 14.14 -4.39 22.38
C SER A 86 14.46 -5.89 22.49
N PRO A 87 13.71 -6.72 23.25
CA PRO A 87 14.04 -8.16 23.38
C PRO A 87 13.81 -8.95 22.08
N PHE A 88 12.98 -8.43 21.18
CA PHE A 88 12.53 -9.13 19.97
C PHE A 88 13.22 -8.63 18.69
N ALA A 89 14.01 -7.56 18.79
CA ALA A 89 14.77 -7.01 17.68
C ALA A 89 16.03 -7.83 17.37
N ALA A 90 16.45 -7.82 16.10
CA ALA A 90 17.67 -8.47 15.63
C ALA A 90 18.93 -7.64 15.91
N SER A 91 18.79 -6.31 15.87
CA SER A 91 19.82 -5.32 16.15
C SER A 91 19.41 -4.42 17.32
N SER A 92 20.41 -3.85 18.00
CA SER A 92 20.18 -2.74 18.92
C SER A 92 19.70 -1.54 18.10
N GLU A 93 18.45 -1.16 18.29
CA GLU A 93 17.86 0.06 17.74
C GLU A 93 17.94 1.16 18.80
N ASP A 94 18.14 2.41 18.38
CA ASP A 94 18.19 3.55 19.32
C ASP A 94 16.86 3.73 20.08
N ILE A 95 15.75 3.28 19.49
CA ILE A 95 14.40 3.47 20.01
C ILE A 95 13.60 2.20 19.76
N SER A 96 13.15 1.60 20.85
CA SER A 96 12.38 0.36 20.86
C SER A 96 11.05 0.46 21.61
N GLN A 97 10.74 1.64 22.15
CA GLN A 97 9.53 1.88 22.92
C GLN A 97 8.39 2.39 22.03
N PHE A 98 7.20 1.87 22.29
CA PHE A 98 5.99 2.20 21.56
C PHE A 98 4.84 2.54 22.51
N ASP A 99 3.99 3.47 22.08
CA ASP A 99 2.75 3.83 22.77
C ASP A 99 1.54 3.46 21.90
N LEU A 100 0.46 3.01 22.53
CA LEU A 100 -0.75 2.60 21.83
C LEU A 100 -1.47 3.83 21.28
N CYS A 101 -1.70 3.86 19.96
CA CYS A 101 -2.49 4.92 19.32
C CYS A 101 -3.94 4.48 19.07
N GLY A 102 -4.18 3.18 18.89
CA GLY A 102 -5.52 2.64 18.78
C GLY A 102 -5.55 1.12 18.68
N PHE A 103 -6.74 0.54 18.76
CA PHE A 103 -6.96 -0.87 18.52
C PHE A 103 -8.39 -1.15 18.04
N VAL A 104 -8.57 -2.30 17.41
CA VAL A 104 -9.86 -2.83 16.99
C VAL A 104 -10.24 -3.97 17.91
N THR A 105 -11.51 -3.99 18.32
CA THR A 105 -12.16 -5.11 19.01
C THR A 105 -13.10 -5.81 18.04
N HIS A 106 -13.26 -7.12 18.20
CA HIS A 106 -14.31 -7.89 17.55
C HIS A 106 -15.27 -8.45 18.59
N GLU A 107 -16.54 -8.11 18.51
CA GLU A 107 -17.62 -8.67 19.32
C GLU A 107 -18.34 -9.75 18.52
N GLY A 108 -18.38 -10.98 19.03
CA GLY A 108 -18.93 -12.13 18.30
C GLY A 108 -18.18 -13.40 18.60
N THR A 109 -18.75 -14.54 18.21
CA THR A 109 -18.23 -15.88 18.54
C THR A 109 -17.47 -16.53 17.39
N THR A 110 -17.70 -16.10 16.15
CA THR A 110 -17.06 -16.64 14.94
C THR A 110 -16.40 -15.52 14.14
N ALA A 111 -15.52 -15.87 13.19
CA ALA A 111 -14.92 -14.88 12.28
C ALA A 111 -15.89 -14.40 11.19
N GLU A 112 -16.97 -15.14 10.96
CA GLU A 112 -17.93 -14.93 9.87
C GLU A 112 -19.08 -14.00 10.27
N SER A 113 -19.29 -13.78 11.56
CA SER A 113 -20.35 -12.94 12.09
C SER A 113 -19.93 -12.31 13.42
N GLY A 114 -20.11 -10.99 13.49
CA GLY A 114 -19.77 -10.19 14.65
C GLY A 114 -19.82 -8.71 14.32
N HIS A 115 -19.29 -7.89 15.23
CA HIS A 115 -19.26 -6.44 15.16
C HIS A 115 -17.85 -5.94 15.47
N TYR A 116 -17.37 -4.97 14.70
CA TYR A 116 -16.03 -4.40 14.89
C TYR A 116 -16.14 -3.00 15.45
N LEU A 117 -15.42 -2.77 16.55
CA LEU A 117 -15.35 -1.47 17.22
C LEU A 117 -13.91 -0.97 17.17
N ALA A 118 -13.71 0.32 16.94
CA ALA A 118 -12.39 0.94 16.99
C ALA A 118 -12.26 1.83 18.23
N TYR A 119 -11.11 1.71 18.89
CA TYR A 119 -10.75 2.52 20.05
C TYR A 119 -9.49 3.29 19.69
N CYS A 120 -9.57 4.61 19.63
CA CYS A 120 -8.45 5.45 19.19
C CYS A 120 -8.18 6.56 20.22
N ARG A 121 -6.90 6.84 20.43
CA ARG A 121 -6.46 8.03 21.16
C ARG A 121 -6.46 9.22 20.21
N ASN A 122 -7.08 10.32 20.62
CA ASN A 122 -7.01 11.57 19.90
C ASN A 122 -5.74 12.32 20.31
N GLU A 123 -4.89 12.66 19.34
CA GLU A 123 -3.60 13.32 19.61
C GLU A 123 -3.72 14.81 19.98
N VAL A 124 -4.88 15.44 19.73
CA VAL A 124 -5.12 16.86 20.04
C VAL A 124 -5.45 17.06 21.52
N ASP A 125 -6.30 16.19 22.07
CA ASP A 125 -6.78 16.31 23.47
C ASP A 125 -6.28 15.19 24.40
N GLY A 126 -5.59 14.18 23.87
CA GLY A 126 -5.06 13.03 24.60
C GLY A 126 -6.09 12.01 25.08
N ASN A 127 -7.38 12.20 24.75
CA ASN A 127 -8.46 11.36 25.24
C ASN A 127 -8.70 10.13 24.35
N TRP A 128 -9.31 9.10 24.93
CA TRP A 128 -9.72 7.91 24.19
C TRP A 128 -11.16 8.02 23.72
N TYR A 129 -11.42 7.50 22.52
CA TYR A 129 -12.73 7.47 21.91
C TYR A 129 -13.02 6.07 21.35
N GLU A 130 -14.25 5.60 21.58
CA GLU A 130 -14.84 4.45 20.89
C GLU A 130 -15.59 4.95 19.66
N PHE A 131 -15.32 4.31 18.53
CA PHE A 131 -15.97 4.53 17.26
C PHE A 131 -16.79 3.28 16.93
N ASP A 132 -18.10 3.42 17.08
CA ASP A 132 -19.11 2.41 16.79
C ASP A 132 -19.96 2.89 15.60
N ASP A 133 -19.53 2.51 14.40
CA ASP A 133 -20.08 2.97 13.12
C ASP A 133 -20.22 4.51 13.04
N SER A 134 -21.43 5.02 13.25
CA SER A 134 -21.76 6.45 13.20
C SER A 134 -21.69 7.16 14.56
N THR A 135 -21.44 6.41 15.63
CA THR A 135 -21.43 6.89 17.02
C THR A 135 -20.00 7.01 17.52
N VAL A 136 -19.67 8.14 18.15
CA VAL A 136 -18.37 8.38 18.76
C VAL A 136 -18.55 8.70 20.24
N THR A 137 -17.94 7.91 21.11
CA THR A 137 -18.09 8.04 22.57
C THR A 137 -16.73 8.25 23.24
N LYS A 138 -16.59 9.32 24.03
CA LYS A 138 -15.39 9.55 24.84
C LYS A 138 -15.31 8.56 26.00
N LEU A 139 -14.14 7.97 26.22
CA LEU A 139 -13.89 6.96 27.25
C LEU A 139 -12.75 7.33 28.19
N ASP A 140 -12.81 6.79 29.41
CA ASP A 140 -11.69 6.81 30.35
C ASP A 140 -10.67 5.71 30.02
N SER A 141 -9.38 6.00 30.22
CA SER A 141 -8.28 5.08 29.94
C SER A 141 -8.38 3.74 30.70
N ALA A 142 -8.92 3.74 31.92
CA ALA A 142 -9.11 2.51 32.70
C ALA A 142 -10.19 1.62 32.07
N TYR A 143 -11.24 2.22 31.49
CA TYR A 143 -12.27 1.48 30.78
C TYR A 143 -11.74 0.88 29.46
N VAL A 144 -10.88 1.61 28.74
CA VAL A 144 -10.22 1.13 27.52
C VAL A 144 -9.44 -0.16 27.77
N LEU A 145 -8.71 -0.25 28.88
CA LEU A 145 -7.95 -1.44 29.30
C LEU A 145 -8.82 -2.67 29.64
N THR A 146 -10.15 -2.50 29.72
CA THR A 146 -11.07 -3.62 29.91
C THR A 146 -11.44 -4.34 28.62
N LYS A 147 -11.19 -3.72 27.46
CA LYS A 147 -11.64 -4.21 26.16
C LYS A 147 -10.74 -5.31 25.60
N GLU A 148 -11.32 -6.17 24.76
CA GLU A 148 -10.65 -7.33 24.16
C GLU A 148 -10.05 -6.96 22.80
N ALA A 149 -8.79 -6.51 22.79
CA ALA A 149 -8.13 -6.15 21.55
C ALA A 149 -7.98 -7.34 20.59
N TYR A 150 -8.28 -7.11 19.31
CA TYR A 150 -8.05 -8.03 18.20
C TYR A 150 -6.86 -7.59 17.35
N VAL A 151 -6.80 -6.30 16.98
CA VAL A 151 -5.66 -5.69 16.27
C VAL A 151 -5.26 -4.43 17.02
N LEU A 152 -3.99 -4.33 17.43
CA LEU A 152 -3.43 -3.16 18.11
C LEU A 152 -2.53 -2.37 17.17
N PHE A 153 -2.57 -1.06 17.28
CA PHE A 153 -1.72 -0.13 16.56
C PHE A 153 -0.88 0.66 17.56
N TYR A 154 0.42 0.47 17.47
CA TYR A 154 1.42 1.07 18.34
C TYR A 154 2.27 2.04 17.53
N GLN A 155 2.47 3.25 18.03
CA GLN A 155 3.33 4.25 17.42
C GLN A 155 4.67 4.31 18.17
N LYS A 156 5.76 4.34 17.41
CA LYS A 156 7.11 4.42 17.96
C LYS A 156 7.29 5.76 18.68
N ARG A 157 7.87 5.74 19.87
CA ARG A 157 8.13 6.97 20.61
C ARG A 157 9.09 7.89 19.85
N PRO A 158 8.88 9.21 19.90
CA PRO A 158 9.81 10.15 19.31
C PRO A 158 11.24 9.98 19.83
N SER A 159 12.23 10.16 18.95
CA SER A 159 13.64 10.26 19.38
C SER A 159 13.86 11.56 20.14
N ALA A 160 14.75 11.58 21.14
CA ALA A 160 15.13 12.82 21.82
C ALA A 160 15.58 13.91 20.81
N GLN A 161 16.25 13.48 19.73
CA GLN A 161 16.66 14.37 18.64
C GLN A 161 15.48 14.96 17.85
N CYS A 162 14.43 14.17 17.63
CA CYS A 162 13.22 14.61 16.95
C CYS A 162 12.38 15.51 17.86
N GLU A 163 12.26 15.20 19.15
CA GLU A 163 11.58 16.05 20.13
C GLU A 163 12.25 17.43 20.23
N GLU A 164 13.58 17.45 20.35
CA GLU A 164 14.36 18.71 20.36
C GLU A 164 14.11 19.51 19.08
N ALA A 165 14.12 18.85 17.91
CA ALA A 165 13.83 19.51 16.64
C ALA A 165 12.41 20.09 16.61
N ARG A 166 11.39 19.34 17.04
CA ARG A 166 9.99 19.82 17.12
C ARG A 166 9.86 21.01 18.05
N SER A 167 10.46 20.98 19.23
CA SER A 167 10.45 22.11 20.17
C SER A 167 11.10 23.35 19.56
N ARG A 168 12.23 23.19 18.88
CA ARG A 168 12.91 24.31 18.20
C ARG A 168 12.08 24.88 17.06
N ILE A 169 11.41 24.03 16.28
CA ILE A 169 10.50 24.45 15.21
C ILE A 169 9.35 25.28 15.77
N HIS A 170 8.72 24.85 16.87
CA HIS A 170 7.66 25.62 17.53
C HIS A 170 8.13 27.02 17.96
N GLN A 171 9.38 27.17 18.40
CA GLN A 171 9.96 28.47 18.73
C GLN A 171 10.21 29.35 17.49
N MET A 172 10.47 28.74 16.33
CA MET A 172 10.74 29.44 15.06
C MET A 172 9.46 29.88 14.34
N ILE A 173 8.31 29.28 14.62
CA ILE A 173 7.00 29.58 13.98
C ILE A 173 6.28 30.73 14.71
N SER A 174 6.99 31.66 15.37
CA SER A 174 6.30 32.79 16.00
C SER A 174 5.56 33.62 14.93
N PRO A 175 4.32 34.09 15.20
CA PRO A 175 3.55 34.88 14.23
C PRO A 175 4.32 36.10 13.70
N GLU A 176 5.16 36.69 14.55
CA GLU A 176 6.05 37.81 14.24
C GLU A 176 7.17 37.44 13.26
N ALA A 177 7.72 36.22 13.37
CA ALA A 177 8.75 35.71 12.47
C ALA A 177 8.20 35.36 11.09
N ILE A 178 6.94 34.92 11.01
CA ILE A 178 6.24 34.66 9.74
C ILE A 178 5.97 35.97 9.00
N ILE A 179 5.48 37.00 9.70
CA ILE A 179 5.18 38.32 9.12
C ILE A 179 6.47 39.04 8.65
N LYS A 180 7.60 38.84 9.34
CA LYS A 180 8.90 39.41 8.96
C LYS A 180 9.65 38.61 7.90
N ALA A 181 9.19 37.41 7.54
CA ALA A 181 9.89 36.58 6.57
C ALA A 181 9.69 37.12 5.15
N ASN A 182 10.74 37.70 4.58
CA ASN A 182 10.74 38.18 3.19
C ASN A 182 10.99 37.06 2.16
N SER A 183 11.23 35.83 2.62
CA SER A 183 11.46 34.67 1.76
C SER A 183 10.95 33.39 2.41
N HIS A 184 10.47 32.47 1.56
CA HIS A 184 9.94 31.17 1.94
C HIS A 184 10.61 30.05 1.15
N LEU A 185 10.46 28.84 1.67
CA LEU A 185 10.78 27.59 0.98
C LEU A 185 9.54 26.70 1.00
N TYR A 186 9.36 25.89 -0.04
CA TYR A 186 8.33 24.87 -0.10
C TYR A 186 8.87 23.55 0.44
N ILE A 187 8.16 22.99 1.40
CA ILE A 187 8.45 21.67 1.97
C ILE A 187 7.23 20.78 1.74
N SER A 188 7.48 19.51 1.42
CA SER A 188 6.45 18.48 1.31
C SER A 188 5.58 18.43 2.57
N SER A 189 4.27 18.54 2.38
CA SER A 189 3.30 18.36 3.45
C SER A 189 3.36 16.93 4.00
N GLU A 190 3.61 15.94 3.15
CA GLU A 190 3.84 14.56 3.58
C GLU A 190 5.05 14.45 4.50
N TRP A 191 6.17 15.08 4.15
CA TRP A 191 7.35 15.07 4.99
C TRP A 191 7.12 15.81 6.32
N LEU A 192 6.40 16.93 6.32
CA LEU A 192 6.02 17.63 7.55
C LEU A 192 5.11 16.78 8.45
N LEU A 193 4.19 16.01 7.86
CA LEU A 193 3.37 15.04 8.60
C LEU A 193 4.23 13.95 9.23
N ARG A 194 5.22 13.42 8.50
CA ARG A 194 6.20 12.47 9.06
C ARG A 194 7.00 13.12 10.17
N LEU A 195 7.44 14.36 10.02
CA LEU A 195 8.15 15.08 11.09
C LEU A 195 7.32 15.18 12.37
N ASN A 196 6.01 15.40 12.24
CA ASN A 196 5.10 15.50 13.38
C ASN A 196 4.78 14.15 14.03
N THR A 197 4.74 13.07 13.25
CA THR A 197 4.25 11.77 13.72
C THR A 197 5.35 10.74 13.95
N PHE A 198 6.39 10.71 13.12
CA PHE A 198 7.42 9.68 13.17
C PHE A 198 8.55 10.06 14.12
N SER A 199 9.10 9.06 14.79
CA SER A 199 10.32 9.12 15.57
C SER A 199 11.53 9.49 14.72
N GLN A 200 11.54 8.98 13.48
CA GLN A 200 12.55 9.24 12.47
C GLN A 200 11.88 9.59 11.13
N PRO A 201 11.63 10.89 10.83
CA PRO A 201 10.98 11.30 9.60
C PRO A 201 11.81 11.04 8.33
N GLY A 202 13.12 10.82 8.49
CA GLY A 202 14.06 10.68 7.39
C GLY A 202 14.40 12.03 6.71
N PRO A 203 15.19 11.99 5.63
CA PRO A 203 15.61 13.19 4.92
C PRO A 203 14.41 13.92 4.29
N VAL A 204 14.51 15.25 4.22
CA VAL A 204 13.52 16.10 3.54
C VAL A 204 13.47 15.67 2.08
N SER A 205 12.27 15.37 1.57
CA SER A 205 12.07 15.03 0.16
C SER A 205 10.88 15.80 -0.38
N ASN A 206 11.14 16.60 -1.41
CA ASN A 206 10.11 17.36 -2.14
C ASN A 206 9.66 16.66 -3.45
N TYR A 207 10.09 15.42 -3.68
CA TYR A 207 9.76 14.64 -4.87
C TYR A 207 8.34 14.05 -4.88
N ASP A 208 7.57 14.26 -3.82
CA ASP A 208 6.13 14.05 -3.82
C ASP A 208 5.44 15.07 -4.72
N PHE A 209 5.88 16.33 -4.82
CA PHE A 209 5.31 17.28 -5.77
C PHE A 209 6.24 17.64 -6.93
N LEU A 210 7.53 17.32 -6.83
CA LEU A 210 8.51 17.53 -7.89
C LEU A 210 8.76 16.29 -8.75
N CYS A 211 9.04 16.53 -10.02
CA CYS A 211 9.57 15.53 -10.93
C CYS A 211 11.09 15.41 -10.74
N ARG A 212 11.69 14.40 -11.37
CA ARG A 212 13.14 14.19 -11.36
C ARG A 212 13.96 15.38 -11.92
N HIS A 213 13.34 16.26 -12.69
CA HIS A 213 13.97 17.47 -13.22
C HIS A 213 13.95 18.65 -12.22
N GLY A 214 13.39 18.46 -11.01
CA GLY A 214 13.33 19.51 -9.98
C GLY A 214 12.19 20.52 -10.16
N HIS A 215 11.18 20.18 -10.96
CA HIS A 215 10.06 21.05 -11.30
C HIS A 215 8.73 20.37 -10.95
N LEU A 216 7.62 21.12 -10.90
CA LEU A 216 6.31 20.56 -10.58
C LEU A 216 5.93 19.40 -11.49
N LEU A 217 5.43 18.33 -10.90
CA LEU A 217 4.76 17.24 -11.62
C LEU A 217 3.44 17.76 -12.20
N PRO A 218 3.24 17.74 -13.54
CA PRO A 218 2.04 18.30 -14.17
C PRO A 218 0.73 17.72 -13.58
N ARG A 219 0.70 16.40 -13.39
CA ARG A 219 -0.45 15.68 -12.80
C ARG A 219 -0.77 16.04 -11.34
N ARG A 220 0.15 16.69 -10.64
CA ARG A 220 0.00 17.10 -9.22
C ARG A 220 -0.18 18.61 -9.07
N ALA A 221 -0.06 19.37 -10.15
CA ALA A 221 -0.08 20.83 -10.10
C ALA A 221 -1.40 21.40 -9.58
N GLU A 222 -2.54 20.76 -9.92
CA GLU A 222 -3.87 21.18 -9.43
C GLU A 222 -4.02 21.01 -7.91
N HIS A 223 -3.26 20.11 -7.30
CA HIS A 223 -3.33 19.78 -5.88
C HIS A 223 -2.11 20.31 -5.11
N ILE A 224 -1.36 21.25 -5.68
CA ILE A 224 -0.07 21.67 -5.09
C ILE A 224 -0.20 22.25 -3.68
N SER A 225 -1.33 22.90 -3.39
CA SER A 225 -1.62 23.48 -2.07
C SER A 225 -1.79 22.45 -0.96
N SER A 226 -2.21 21.21 -1.28
CA SER A 226 -2.28 20.13 -0.29
C SER A 226 -0.97 19.36 -0.18
N LEU A 227 -0.15 19.37 -1.24
CA LEU A 227 1.08 18.60 -1.32
C LEU A 227 2.30 19.31 -0.73
N CYS A 228 2.34 20.64 -0.72
CA CYS A 228 3.45 21.38 -0.15
C CYS A 228 2.98 22.54 0.73
N THR A 229 3.79 22.87 1.73
CA THR A 229 3.54 23.97 2.66
C THR A 229 4.67 25.00 2.53
N PRO A 230 4.37 26.28 2.28
CA PRO A 230 5.37 27.34 2.34
C PRO A 230 5.77 27.57 3.81
N VAL A 231 7.07 27.50 4.08
CA VAL A 231 7.65 27.77 5.40
C VAL A 231 8.65 28.92 5.29
N PRO A 232 8.88 29.71 6.36
CA PRO A 232 9.93 30.73 6.36
C PRO A 232 11.28 30.13 5.94
N ALA A 233 12.04 30.82 5.08
CA ALA A 233 13.24 30.23 4.48
C ALA A 233 14.29 29.77 5.51
N HIS A 234 14.42 30.50 6.61
CA HIS A 234 15.32 30.12 7.72
C HIS A 234 14.88 28.81 8.40
N LEU A 235 13.57 28.56 8.52
CA LEU A 235 13.04 27.30 9.03
C LEU A 235 13.27 26.17 8.03
N GLY A 236 12.97 26.39 6.75
CA GLY A 236 13.23 25.40 5.70
C GLY A 236 14.71 25.01 5.62
N GLN A 237 15.62 25.99 5.71
CA GLN A 237 17.07 25.73 5.74
C GLN A 237 17.49 24.95 6.99
N TYR A 238 16.94 25.27 8.16
CA TYR A 238 17.17 24.50 9.38
C TYR A 238 16.74 23.04 9.22
N LEU A 239 15.55 22.77 8.68
CA LEU A 239 15.03 21.43 8.46
C LEU A 239 15.95 20.62 7.53
N ILE A 240 16.34 21.20 6.40
CA ILE A 240 17.22 20.55 5.41
C ILE A 240 18.62 20.32 6.00
N ASN A 241 19.18 21.26 6.74
CA ASN A 241 20.48 21.09 7.39
C ASN A 241 20.44 20.02 8.50
N ARG A 242 19.33 19.92 9.23
CA ARG A 242 19.18 19.00 10.35
C ARG A 242 18.91 17.57 9.92
N PHE A 243 18.02 17.38 8.95
CA PHE A 243 17.56 16.05 8.51
C PHE A 243 18.20 15.60 7.18
N GLY A 244 18.89 16.49 6.48
CA GLY A 244 19.42 16.24 5.14
C GLY A 244 18.31 16.20 4.08
N GLY A 245 18.70 15.84 2.86
CA GLY A 245 17.79 15.67 1.72
C GLY A 245 17.72 16.89 0.81
N GLY A 246 16.54 17.10 0.21
CA GLY A 246 16.27 18.14 -0.78
C GLY A 246 15.32 17.66 -1.89
N PRO A 247 15.22 18.41 -3.00
CA PRO A 247 15.90 19.68 -3.27
C PRO A 247 15.31 20.86 -2.49
N ILE A 248 16.08 21.94 -2.35
CA ILE A 248 15.59 23.24 -1.86
C ILE A 248 14.68 23.83 -2.94
N VAL A 249 13.50 24.32 -2.53
CA VAL A 249 12.50 24.85 -3.45
C VAL A 249 12.05 26.22 -2.96
N SER A 250 12.51 27.29 -3.59
CA SER A 250 12.03 28.65 -3.33
C SER A 250 10.88 29.05 -4.26
N GLU A 251 10.82 28.43 -5.43
CA GLU A 251 9.87 28.76 -6.49
C GLU A 251 9.35 27.49 -7.15
N LEU A 252 8.09 27.55 -7.58
CA LEU A 252 7.40 26.42 -8.21
C LEU A 252 7.23 26.69 -9.70
N HIS A 253 7.99 25.95 -10.51
CA HIS A 253 7.93 26.04 -11.97
C HIS A 253 7.39 24.77 -12.59
N TYR A 254 6.58 24.91 -13.64
CA TYR A 254 6.13 23.78 -14.44
C TYR A 254 7.30 23.15 -15.21
N CYS A 255 7.34 21.82 -15.23
CA CYS A 255 8.33 21.10 -16.00
C CYS A 255 7.92 21.00 -17.47
N LEU A 256 8.54 21.76 -18.39
CA LEU A 256 8.18 21.70 -19.81
C LEU A 256 8.31 20.28 -20.42
N VAL A 257 9.34 19.52 -20.01
CA VAL A 257 9.56 18.15 -20.49
C VAL A 257 8.43 17.23 -20.03
N CYS A 258 8.11 17.24 -18.73
CA CYS A 258 7.05 16.40 -18.21
C CYS A 258 5.66 16.87 -18.66
N SER A 259 5.45 18.17 -18.84
CA SER A 259 4.18 18.71 -19.35
C SER A 259 3.91 18.23 -20.77
N LYS A 260 4.90 18.29 -21.67
CA LYS A 260 4.74 17.77 -23.04
C LYS A 260 4.39 16.28 -23.04
N HIS A 261 5.12 15.48 -22.29
CA HIS A 261 4.82 14.04 -22.16
C HIS A 261 3.43 13.79 -21.57
N TRP A 262 3.07 14.54 -20.53
CA TRP A 262 1.76 14.44 -19.89
C TRP A 262 0.61 14.77 -20.85
N HIS A 263 0.72 15.88 -21.59
CA HIS A 263 -0.29 16.24 -22.60
C HIS A 263 -0.41 15.19 -23.69
N TRP A 264 0.71 14.70 -24.22
CA TRP A 264 0.71 13.62 -25.20
C TRP A 264 0.03 12.36 -24.67
N LEU A 265 0.30 11.96 -23.42
CA LEU A 265 -0.36 10.82 -22.78
C LEU A 265 -1.88 11.02 -22.68
N GLN A 266 -2.34 12.21 -22.29
CA GLN A 266 -3.77 12.51 -22.18
C GLN A 266 -4.46 12.48 -23.55
N GLU A 267 -3.85 13.08 -24.57
CA GLU A 267 -4.36 13.06 -25.94
C GLU A 267 -4.43 11.64 -26.50
N LYS A 268 -3.35 10.87 -26.36
CA LYS A 268 -3.31 9.46 -26.80
C LYS A 268 -4.37 8.64 -26.08
N ARG A 269 -4.50 8.79 -24.76
CA ARG A 269 -5.52 8.10 -23.96
C ARG A 269 -6.94 8.42 -24.43
N SER A 270 -7.25 9.70 -24.57
CA SER A 270 -8.57 10.16 -24.99
C SER A 270 -8.91 9.66 -26.40
N ALA A 271 -7.93 9.68 -27.31
CA ALA A 271 -8.12 9.18 -28.67
C ALA A 271 -8.34 7.65 -28.70
N GLU A 272 -7.54 6.88 -27.95
CA GLU A 272 -7.69 5.42 -27.90
C GLU A 272 -9.02 5.00 -27.26
N LEU A 273 -9.46 5.67 -26.20
CA LEU A 273 -10.75 5.44 -25.57
C LEU A 273 -11.91 5.75 -26.53
N ALA A 274 -11.83 6.86 -27.27
CA ALA A 274 -12.84 7.22 -28.27
C ALA A 274 -12.91 6.20 -29.41
N MET A 275 -11.77 5.84 -30.01
CA MET A 275 -11.72 4.84 -31.09
C MET A 275 -12.22 3.47 -30.63
N PHE A 276 -11.90 3.07 -29.40
CA PHE A 276 -12.40 1.82 -28.84
C PHE A 276 -13.92 1.86 -28.66
N GLY A 277 -14.45 2.95 -28.09
CA GLY A 277 -15.89 3.15 -27.93
C GLY A 277 -16.65 3.14 -29.26
N GLU A 278 -16.11 3.78 -30.30
CA GLU A 278 -16.69 3.78 -31.65
C GLU A 278 -16.78 2.37 -32.26
N ILE A 279 -15.76 1.53 -32.07
CA ILE A 279 -15.77 0.14 -32.53
C ILE A 279 -16.79 -0.67 -31.75
N GLU A 280 -16.80 -0.58 -30.42
CA GLU A 280 -17.77 -1.31 -29.60
C GLU A 280 -19.21 -0.93 -29.95
N GLU A 281 -19.47 0.35 -30.18
CA GLU A 281 -20.78 0.84 -30.58
C GLU A 281 -21.17 0.38 -31.98
N SER A 282 -20.23 0.44 -32.95
CA SER A 282 -20.46 -0.05 -34.31
C SER A 282 -20.75 -1.54 -34.36
N VAL A 283 -19.98 -2.35 -33.61
CA VAL A 283 -20.21 -3.80 -33.50
C VAL A 283 -21.58 -4.07 -32.88
N ARG A 284 -21.92 -3.38 -31.78
CA ARG A 284 -23.22 -3.52 -31.11
C ARG A 284 -24.38 -3.12 -32.02
N ALA A 285 -24.25 -2.01 -32.76
CA ALA A 285 -25.27 -1.52 -33.67
C ALA A 285 -25.48 -2.47 -34.86
N ALA A 286 -24.41 -3.00 -35.46
CA ALA A 286 -24.49 -3.98 -36.54
C ALA A 286 -25.21 -5.27 -36.10
N ILE A 287 -24.95 -5.76 -34.89
CA ILE A 287 -25.65 -6.92 -34.32
C ILE A 287 -27.13 -6.60 -34.11
N TYR A 288 -27.46 -5.45 -33.50
CA TYR A 288 -28.84 -5.07 -33.19
C TYR A 288 -29.70 -4.85 -34.43
N CYS A 289 -29.14 -4.20 -35.46
CA CYS A 289 -29.84 -3.90 -36.71
C CYS A 289 -29.84 -5.08 -37.71
N GLY A 290 -29.25 -6.22 -37.36
CA GLY A 290 -29.23 -7.41 -38.21
C GLY A 290 -28.25 -7.37 -39.38
N PHE A 291 -27.26 -6.46 -39.37
CA PHE A 291 -26.22 -6.31 -40.39
C PHE A 291 -24.91 -7.01 -40.00
N SER A 292 -25.02 -8.20 -39.40
CA SER A 292 -23.85 -8.91 -38.86
C SER A 292 -22.84 -9.31 -39.94
N GLU A 293 -23.29 -9.48 -41.19
CA GLU A 293 -22.45 -9.75 -42.37
C GLU A 293 -21.42 -8.63 -42.67
N THR A 294 -21.56 -7.46 -42.06
CA THR A 294 -20.57 -6.38 -42.18
C THR A 294 -19.38 -6.53 -41.21
N LEU A 295 -19.47 -7.44 -40.23
CA LEU A 295 -18.47 -7.65 -39.19
C LEU A 295 -17.50 -8.77 -39.55
N TYR A 296 -16.23 -8.63 -39.14
CA TYR A 296 -15.28 -9.73 -39.24
C TYR A 296 -15.67 -10.90 -38.35
N SER A 297 -16.27 -10.61 -37.19
CA SER A 297 -16.76 -11.62 -36.24
C SER A 297 -17.83 -12.55 -36.82
N PHE A 298 -18.47 -12.19 -37.93
CA PHE A 298 -19.40 -13.05 -38.65
C PHE A 298 -18.69 -14.15 -39.46
N TYR A 299 -17.50 -13.87 -40.00
CA TYR A 299 -16.76 -14.80 -40.86
C TYR A 299 -15.57 -15.47 -40.15
N LEU A 300 -15.05 -14.87 -39.08
CA LEU A 300 -13.84 -15.30 -38.40
C LEU A 300 -14.03 -15.39 -36.88
N PRO A 301 -13.36 -16.35 -36.22
CA PRO A 301 -13.37 -16.43 -34.76
C PRO A 301 -12.65 -15.23 -34.13
N PRO A 302 -12.87 -14.97 -32.82
CA PRO A 302 -12.23 -13.86 -32.12
C PRO A 302 -10.71 -14.00 -32.08
N SER A 303 -10.01 -12.87 -32.07
CA SER A 303 -8.56 -12.83 -31.92
C SER A 303 -8.17 -12.97 -30.44
N LEU A 304 -7.01 -13.57 -30.19
CA LEU A 304 -6.40 -13.73 -28.89
C LEU A 304 -5.36 -12.65 -28.66
N ILE A 305 -5.34 -12.11 -27.45
CA ILE A 305 -4.33 -11.18 -27.01
C ILE A 305 -3.76 -11.60 -25.66
N ASN A 306 -2.46 -11.39 -25.47
CA ASN A 306 -1.79 -11.63 -24.20
C ASN A 306 -2.50 -10.86 -23.07
N ARG A 307 -2.94 -11.56 -22.01
CA ARG A 307 -3.71 -10.96 -20.92
C ARG A 307 -2.93 -9.82 -20.24
N ALA A 308 -1.63 -10.00 -19.99
CA ALA A 308 -0.83 -8.99 -19.31
C ALA A 308 -0.70 -7.71 -20.15
N TRP A 309 -0.57 -7.87 -21.47
CA TRP A 309 -0.54 -6.75 -22.40
C TRP A 309 -1.87 -6.01 -22.41
N PHE A 310 -2.99 -6.73 -22.55
CA PHE A 310 -4.32 -6.11 -22.59
C PHE A 310 -4.68 -5.42 -21.26
N GLN A 311 -4.32 -6.01 -20.12
CA GLN A 311 -4.47 -5.36 -18.81
C GLN A 311 -3.60 -4.12 -18.66
N ALA A 312 -2.45 -4.04 -19.33
CA ALA A 312 -1.64 -2.81 -19.34
C ALA A 312 -2.30 -1.73 -20.22
N TRP A 313 -2.86 -2.10 -21.37
CA TRP A 313 -3.65 -1.21 -22.20
C TRP A 313 -4.92 -0.70 -21.50
N GLU A 314 -5.68 -1.59 -20.86
CA GLU A 314 -6.88 -1.25 -20.11
C GLU A 314 -6.57 -0.29 -18.95
N ARG A 315 -5.47 -0.50 -18.23
CA ARG A 315 -4.98 0.46 -17.24
C ARG A 315 -4.58 1.78 -17.89
N PHE A 316 -3.92 1.75 -19.05
CA PHE A 316 -3.57 2.97 -19.78
C PHE A 316 -4.80 3.82 -20.10
N ILE A 317 -5.90 3.24 -20.57
CA ILE A 317 -7.11 4.01 -20.93
C ILE A 317 -7.92 4.48 -19.72
N ASN A 318 -7.91 3.73 -18.61
CA ASN A 318 -8.74 4.00 -17.44
C ASN A 318 -8.03 4.78 -16.33
N GLU A 319 -6.70 4.68 -16.23
CA GLU A 319 -5.91 5.30 -15.15
C GLU A 319 -5.09 6.48 -15.70
N SER A 320 -5.20 7.63 -15.02
CA SER A 320 -4.57 8.89 -15.46
C SER A 320 -3.04 8.83 -15.55
N CYS A 321 -2.39 7.93 -14.80
CA CYS A 321 -0.94 7.85 -14.66
C CYS A 321 -0.31 6.61 -15.29
N ALA A 322 -1.09 5.72 -15.90
CA ALA A 322 -0.56 4.56 -16.58
C ALA A 322 0.13 4.97 -17.88
N GLU A 323 1.24 4.30 -18.19
CA GLU A 323 1.96 4.43 -19.45
C GLU A 323 1.36 3.46 -20.49
N PRO A 324 1.38 3.80 -21.79
CA PRO A 324 0.89 2.93 -22.83
C PRO A 324 1.74 1.66 -22.90
N PRO A 325 1.14 0.49 -23.20
CA PRO A 325 1.90 -0.74 -23.36
C PRO A 325 2.86 -0.66 -24.57
N PRO A 326 3.88 -1.54 -24.62
CA PRO A 326 4.73 -1.67 -25.80
C PRO A 326 3.96 -2.28 -26.98
N ALA A 327 4.65 -2.57 -28.09
CA ALA A 327 4.06 -3.33 -29.20
C ALA A 327 3.43 -4.65 -28.72
N ILE A 328 2.36 -5.09 -29.38
CA ILE A 328 1.67 -6.34 -29.02
C ILE A 328 2.65 -7.50 -29.15
N ASP A 329 2.76 -8.32 -28.10
CA ASP A 329 3.54 -9.56 -28.11
C ASP A 329 2.69 -10.76 -27.70
N ASN A 330 2.24 -11.49 -28.72
CA ASN A 330 1.48 -12.72 -28.59
C ASN A 330 2.37 -13.98 -28.68
N SER A 331 3.68 -13.82 -28.91
CA SER A 331 4.63 -14.94 -28.99
C SER A 331 4.59 -15.84 -27.73
N PRO A 332 4.43 -15.31 -26.49
CA PRO A 332 4.32 -16.14 -25.29
C PRO A 332 3.09 -17.06 -25.24
N LEU A 333 2.08 -16.80 -26.06
CA LEU A 333 0.89 -17.66 -26.18
C LEU A 333 1.18 -18.92 -26.98
N LEU A 334 2.26 -18.92 -27.76
CA LEU A 334 2.54 -19.91 -28.78
C LEU A 334 3.70 -20.83 -28.36
N THR A 335 3.63 -22.08 -28.80
CA THR A 335 4.73 -23.04 -28.71
C THR A 335 4.92 -23.70 -30.06
N LYS A 336 6.17 -23.99 -30.42
CA LYS A 336 6.49 -24.76 -31.61
C LYS A 336 6.44 -26.25 -31.26
N ALA A 337 5.57 -27.01 -31.92
CA ALA A 337 5.51 -28.46 -31.80
C ALA A 337 6.68 -29.11 -32.55
N ALA A 338 6.95 -30.38 -32.24
CA ALA A 338 8.06 -31.14 -32.83
C ALA A 338 7.94 -31.32 -34.35
N ASP A 339 6.72 -31.24 -34.89
CA ASP A 339 6.39 -31.26 -36.32
C ASP A 339 6.60 -29.89 -37.01
N GLY A 340 7.06 -28.88 -36.26
CA GLY A 340 7.26 -27.52 -36.74
C GLY A 340 5.99 -26.65 -36.74
N THR A 341 4.82 -27.21 -36.43
CA THR A 341 3.57 -26.45 -36.31
C THR A 341 3.62 -25.54 -35.10
N ILE A 342 3.10 -24.32 -35.25
CA ILE A 342 2.87 -23.43 -34.12
C ILE A 342 1.54 -23.85 -33.50
N ARG A 343 1.47 -23.94 -32.17
CA ARG A 343 0.26 -24.29 -31.41
C ARG A 343 0.10 -23.38 -30.20
N LEU A 344 -1.13 -23.22 -29.72
CA LEU A 344 -1.38 -22.53 -28.46
C LEU A 344 -0.79 -23.36 -27.30
N LYS A 345 -0.01 -22.72 -26.43
CA LYS A 345 0.62 -23.37 -25.28
C LYS A 345 -0.43 -23.75 -24.22
N SER A 346 -0.24 -24.86 -23.51
CA SER A 346 -1.15 -25.26 -22.43
C SER A 346 -1.00 -24.31 -21.22
N ARG A 347 -2.14 -23.93 -20.61
CA ARG A 347 -2.20 -23.03 -19.43
C ARG A 347 -1.63 -21.62 -19.65
N VAL A 348 -1.92 -21.00 -20.80
CA VAL A 348 -1.57 -19.58 -21.05
C VAL A 348 -2.72 -18.63 -20.72
N ASN A 349 -2.36 -17.44 -20.22
CA ASN A 349 -3.30 -16.38 -19.89
C ASN A 349 -3.49 -15.47 -21.10
N TYR A 350 -4.61 -15.65 -21.80
CA TYR A 350 -5.04 -14.77 -22.90
C TYR A 350 -6.41 -14.15 -22.60
N ILE A 351 -6.77 -13.17 -23.42
CA ILE A 351 -8.12 -12.60 -23.52
C ILE A 351 -8.61 -12.81 -24.96
N ARG A 352 -9.89 -13.13 -25.12
CA ARG A 352 -10.56 -13.18 -26.41
C ARG A 352 -11.17 -11.81 -26.67
N ILE A 353 -10.79 -11.20 -27.78
CA ILE A 353 -11.33 -9.90 -28.19
C ILE A 353 -11.92 -10.01 -29.61
N ALA A 354 -12.88 -9.16 -29.92
CA ALA A 354 -13.39 -9.03 -31.28
C ALA A 354 -12.22 -8.71 -32.23
N ARG A 355 -12.28 -9.24 -33.45
CA ARG A 355 -11.18 -9.05 -34.41
C ARG A 355 -11.01 -7.57 -34.78
N GLU A 356 -12.11 -6.84 -34.84
CA GLU A 356 -12.16 -5.38 -35.02
C GLU A 356 -11.31 -4.67 -33.96
N THR A 357 -11.47 -5.07 -32.69
CA THR A 357 -10.68 -4.55 -31.58
C THR A 357 -9.20 -4.90 -31.73
N PHE A 358 -8.88 -6.15 -32.09
CA PHE A 358 -7.49 -6.57 -32.27
C PHE A 358 -6.79 -5.77 -33.39
N LEU A 359 -7.47 -5.57 -34.51
CA LEU A 359 -6.94 -4.81 -35.65
C LEU A 359 -6.73 -3.33 -35.29
N LEU A 360 -7.63 -2.73 -34.50
CA LEU A 360 -7.41 -1.37 -33.96
C LEU A 360 -6.14 -1.32 -33.11
N LEU A 361 -6.01 -2.21 -32.13
CA LEU A 361 -4.86 -2.25 -31.24
C LEU A 361 -3.56 -2.51 -32.00
N GLN A 362 -3.58 -3.41 -32.98
CA GLN A 362 -2.43 -3.68 -33.84
C GLN A 362 -2.08 -2.48 -34.72
N ARG A 363 -3.05 -1.72 -35.21
CA ARG A 363 -2.79 -0.47 -35.94
C ARG A 363 -2.13 0.58 -35.05
N LEU A 364 -2.52 0.66 -33.78
CA LEU A 364 -2.02 1.67 -32.84
C LEU A 364 -0.65 1.34 -32.25
N TYR A 365 -0.40 0.07 -31.95
CA TYR A 365 0.78 -0.39 -31.22
C TYR A 365 1.74 -1.23 -32.07
N GLY A 366 1.29 -1.72 -33.23
CA GLY A 366 2.04 -2.70 -34.01
C GLY A 366 2.21 -4.03 -33.27
N GLY A 367 3.17 -4.83 -33.74
CA GLY A 367 3.47 -6.13 -33.15
C GLY A 367 2.58 -7.25 -33.65
N GLY A 368 2.48 -8.32 -32.85
CA GLY A 368 1.77 -9.54 -33.18
C GLY A 368 2.41 -10.78 -32.51
N PRO A 369 2.26 -11.97 -33.10
CA PRO A 369 1.39 -12.29 -34.24
C PRO A 369 -0.11 -12.20 -33.90
N GLU A 370 -0.97 -12.00 -34.90
CA GLU A 370 -2.41 -12.24 -34.73
C GLU A 370 -2.63 -13.74 -34.52
N VAL A 371 -3.36 -14.09 -33.47
CA VAL A 371 -3.71 -15.47 -33.13
C VAL A 371 -5.22 -15.54 -33.08
N LEU A 372 -5.84 -16.37 -33.92
CA LEU A 372 -7.27 -16.54 -33.97
C LEU A 372 -7.70 -17.73 -33.09
N PHE A 373 -8.83 -17.61 -32.39
CA PHE A 373 -9.36 -18.67 -31.55
C PHE A 373 -9.77 -19.86 -32.42
N ASN A 374 -9.37 -21.09 -32.04
CA ASN A 374 -9.62 -22.35 -32.77
C ASN A 374 -8.89 -22.53 -34.12
N THR A 375 -7.89 -21.71 -34.45
CA THR A 375 -7.18 -21.79 -35.74
C THR A 375 -5.75 -22.33 -35.63
N ILE A 376 -5.33 -22.72 -34.41
CA ILE A 376 -3.97 -23.19 -34.10
C ILE A 376 -4.00 -24.38 -33.13
#